data_AF-A0A098GHJ1-F1
#
_entry.id   AF-A0A098GHJ1-F1
#
_cell.length_a   1.000
_cell.length_b   1.000
_cell.length_c   1.000
_cell.angle_alpha   90.00
_cell.angle_beta   90.00
_cell.angle_gamma   90.00
#
_symmetry.space_group_name_H-M   'P 1'
#
loop_
_entity.id
_entity.type
_entity.pdbx_description
1 polymer ?
#
loop_
_entity_poly.entity_id
_entity_poly.type
_entity_poly.pdbx_seq_one_letter_code
_entity_poly.pdbx_strand_id
1 'polypeptide(L)'
;MKYKTSAEVKHGELVLIDGLLREIGDSIIAYHALLEAVHAHKLQRGRDFKVESIGNGAFYDRLKVTFSEEVTPAVVKTIENAYPGLVIVGKEPQIEKSVDTSYKR
;
A
#
# COMPACT_ATOMS: atom_id res chain seq x y z
N MET A 1 4.09 15.94 7.18
CA MET A 1 4.86 15.09 6.26
C MET A 1 4.01 14.88 5.02
N LYS A 2 4.56 15.05 3.80
CA LYS A 2 3.78 14.88 2.56
C LYS A 2 4.33 13.69 1.79
N TYR A 3 3.56 12.60 1.77
CA TYR A 3 3.93 11.43 0.99
C TYR A 3 3.90 11.78 -0.51
N LYS A 4 4.97 11.42 -1.20
CA LYS A 4 5.05 11.42 -2.66
C LYS A 4 4.82 10.04 -3.24
N THR A 5 4.68 9.03 -2.40
CA THR A 5 4.17 7.73 -2.82
C THR A 5 2.67 7.87 -3.10
N SER A 6 2.25 7.53 -4.32
CA SER A 6 0.83 7.36 -4.66
C SER A 6 0.43 5.92 -4.41
N ALA A 7 -0.81 5.71 -3.97
CA ALA A 7 -1.39 4.39 -3.74
C ALA A 7 -2.74 4.28 -4.46
N GLU A 8 -2.92 3.21 -5.22
CA GLU A 8 -4.12 3.01 -6.02
C GLU A 8 -4.43 1.52 -6.14
N VAL A 9 -5.70 1.16 -5.97
CA VAL A 9 -6.21 -0.16 -6.34
C VAL A 9 -6.72 -0.11 -7.78
N LYS A 10 -6.11 -0.91 -8.65
CA LYS A 10 -6.47 -1.06 -10.07
C LYS A 10 -6.67 -2.53 -10.39
N HIS A 11 -7.85 -2.90 -10.89
CA HIS A 11 -8.20 -4.30 -11.20
C HIS A 11 -7.92 -5.25 -10.01
N GLY A 12 -8.25 -4.83 -8.79
CA GLY A 12 -8.00 -5.62 -7.58
C GLY A 12 -6.56 -5.56 -7.05
N GLU A 13 -5.57 -5.18 -7.86
CA GLU A 13 -4.17 -5.05 -7.43
C GLU A 13 -3.91 -3.70 -6.75
N LEU A 14 -3.21 -3.69 -5.62
CA LEU A 14 -2.70 -2.45 -5.02
C LEU A 14 -1.36 -2.09 -5.64
N VAL A 15 -1.27 -0.87 -6.16
CA VAL A 15 -0.05 -0.30 -6.73
C VAL A 15 0.42 0.89 -5.89
N LEU A 16 1.65 0.80 -5.39
CA LEU A 16 2.37 1.91 -4.76
C LEU A 16 3.44 2.42 -5.73
N ILE A 17 3.53 3.73 -5.93
CA ILE A 17 4.51 4.34 -6.83
C ILE A 17 5.16 5.53 -6.16
N ASP A 18 6.48 5.50 -6.01
CA ASP A 18 7.25 6.60 -5.46
C ASP A 18 7.39 7.78 -6.44
N GLY A 19 6.95 8.95 -6.01
CA GLY A 19 7.12 10.22 -6.71
C GLY A 19 8.50 10.84 -6.50
N LEU A 20 8.68 12.03 -7.07
CA LEU A 20 9.91 12.82 -6.91
C LEU A 20 9.88 13.61 -5.60
N LEU A 21 10.98 13.57 -4.85
CA LEU A 21 11.23 14.43 -3.71
C LEU A 21 11.71 15.79 -4.24
N ARG A 22 10.89 16.83 -4.12
CA ARG A 22 11.18 18.18 -4.65
C ARG A 22 11.36 19.21 -3.55
N GLU A 23 10.73 18.98 -2.40
CA GLU A 23 10.69 19.90 -1.28
C GLU A 23 11.23 19.22 -0.02
N ILE A 24 11.76 20.02 0.90
CA ILE A 24 12.16 19.54 2.23
C ILE A 24 10.91 19.02 2.94
N GLY A 25 10.98 17.81 3.48
CA GLY A 25 9.86 17.15 4.15
C GLY A 25 8.97 16.29 3.23
N ASP A 26 9.30 16.22 1.93
CA ASP A 26 8.77 15.18 1.06
C ASP A 26 9.30 13.80 1.51
N SER A 27 8.48 12.78 1.37
CA SER A 27 8.86 11.41 1.74
C SER A 27 8.29 10.38 0.76
N ILE A 28 9.07 9.34 0.51
CA ILE A 28 8.65 8.16 -0.24
C ILE A 28 8.69 6.95 0.68
N ILE A 29 7.70 6.07 0.55
CA ILE A 29 7.41 5.02 1.51
C ILE A 29 7.10 3.67 0.86
N ALA A 30 7.14 3.52 -0.47
CA ALA A 30 6.76 2.24 -1.10
C ALA A 30 7.57 1.05 -0.57
N TYR A 31 8.88 1.23 -0.33
CA TYR A 31 9.73 0.20 0.28
C TYR A 31 9.31 -0.14 1.72
N HIS A 32 9.07 0.88 2.55
CA HIS A 32 8.72 0.70 3.96
C HIS A 32 7.33 0.06 4.10
N ALA A 33 6.36 0.51 3.31
CA ALA A 33 5.04 -0.09 3.21
C ALA A 33 5.10 -1.57 2.75
N LEU A 34 5.99 -1.89 1.81
CA LEU A 34 6.24 -3.27 1.43
C LEU A 34 6.80 -4.10 2.59
N LEU A 35 7.82 -3.61 3.30
CA LEU A 35 8.40 -4.34 4.43
C LEU A 35 7.37 -4.64 5.52
N GLU A 36 6.53 -3.67 5.86
CA GLU A 36 5.46 -3.86 6.83
C GLU A 36 4.42 -4.88 6.37
N ALA A 37 3.99 -4.80 5.11
CA ALA A 37 3.04 -5.76 4.54
C ALA A 37 3.62 -7.18 4.53
N VAL A 38 4.90 -7.33 4.13
CA VAL A 38 5.62 -8.62 4.14
C VAL A 38 5.71 -9.16 5.56
N HIS A 39 6.04 -8.32 6.54
CA HIS A 39 6.15 -8.74 7.93
C HIS A 39 4.79 -9.16 8.52
N ALA A 40 3.74 -8.38 8.27
CA ALA A 40 2.41 -8.64 8.80
C ALA A 40 1.76 -9.90 8.21
N HIS A 41 1.93 -10.13 6.90
CA HIS A 41 1.19 -11.15 6.16
C HIS A 41 2.06 -12.29 5.61
N LYS A 42 3.36 -12.30 5.91
CA LYS A 42 4.34 -13.29 5.43
C LYS A 42 4.35 -13.45 3.90
N LEU A 43 4.25 -12.33 3.19
CA LEU A 43 4.12 -12.28 1.74
C LEU A 43 5.38 -12.80 1.02
N GLN A 44 5.17 -13.44 -0.13
CA GLN A 44 6.20 -13.99 -0.98
C GLN A 44 6.40 -13.17 -2.26
N ARG A 45 7.64 -12.79 -2.54
CA ARG A 45 8.01 -12.07 -3.76
C ARG A 45 7.69 -12.91 -5.00
N GLY A 46 7.13 -12.29 -6.04
CA GLY A 46 6.80 -12.92 -7.31
C GLY A 46 5.40 -13.57 -7.34
N ARG A 47 4.88 -13.97 -6.18
CA ARG A 47 3.50 -14.44 -6.01
C ARG A 47 2.58 -13.31 -5.53
N ASP A 48 2.90 -12.75 -4.38
CA ASP A 48 2.02 -11.81 -3.68
C ASP A 48 2.35 -10.36 -4.02
N PHE A 49 3.58 -10.10 -4.48
CA PHE A 49 4.01 -8.78 -4.91
C PHE A 49 5.15 -8.80 -5.92
N LYS A 50 5.29 -7.70 -6.66
CA LYS A 50 6.41 -7.38 -7.56
C LYS A 50 6.97 -6.00 -7.23
N VAL A 51 8.27 -5.83 -7.47
CA VAL A 51 9.00 -4.58 -7.24
C VAL A 51 9.76 -4.21 -8.49
N GLU A 52 9.57 -2.98 -8.96
CA GLU A 52 10.23 -2.39 -10.12
C GLU A 52 10.96 -1.12 -9.67
N SER A 53 12.24 -0.94 -10.04
CA SER A 53 12.89 0.36 -9.90
C SER A 53 12.43 1.27 -11.05
N ILE A 54 12.01 2.48 -10.70
CA ILE A 54 11.59 3.54 -11.63
C ILE A 54 12.46 4.80 -11.48
N GLY A 55 13.58 4.67 -10.77
CA GLY A 55 14.61 5.70 -10.61
C GLY A 55 15.74 5.53 -11.62
N ASN A 56 16.33 6.64 -12.03
CA ASN A 56 17.57 6.66 -12.81
C ASN A 56 18.69 7.18 -11.91
N GLY A 57 19.21 6.35 -10.98
CA GLY A 57 20.36 6.75 -10.16
C GLY A 57 20.67 5.83 -8.98
N ALA A 58 21.97 5.65 -8.70
CA ALA A 58 22.49 4.72 -7.69
C ALA A 58 22.11 5.03 -6.22
N PHE A 59 21.52 6.20 -5.95
CA PHE A 59 21.29 6.70 -4.58
C PHE A 59 19.82 7.00 -4.25
N TYR A 60 18.91 6.90 -5.25
CA TYR A 60 17.49 7.23 -5.10
C TYR A 60 16.64 6.29 -5.94
N ASP A 61 16.69 5.00 -5.62
CA ASP A 61 15.81 4.01 -6.23
C ASP A 61 14.38 4.25 -5.75
N ARG A 62 13.64 5.01 -6.55
CA ARG A 62 12.19 5.10 -6.44
C ARG A 62 11.60 3.78 -6.88
N LEU A 63 10.63 3.29 -6.12
CA LEU A 63 10.03 2.00 -6.39
C LEU A 63 8.61 2.13 -6.91
N LYS A 64 8.25 1.19 -7.77
CA LYS A 64 6.88 0.77 -7.99
C LYS A 64 6.70 -0.62 -7.37
N VAL A 65 5.75 -0.74 -6.46
CA VAL A 65 5.40 -2.00 -5.81
C VAL A 65 3.97 -2.34 -6.19
N THR A 66 3.76 -3.54 -6.71
CA THR A 66 2.42 -4.05 -7.07
C THR A 66 2.14 -5.28 -6.24
N PHE A 67 1.03 -5.27 -5.50
CA PHE A 67 0.51 -6.42 -4.75
C PHE A 67 -0.59 -7.10 -5.55
N SER A 68 -0.66 -8.43 -5.47
CA SER A 68 -1.71 -9.21 -6.12
C SER A 68 -3.07 -8.97 -5.48
N GLU A 69 -4.13 -9.18 -6.27
CA GLU A 69 -5.51 -9.04 -5.83
C GLU A 69 -5.84 -9.81 -4.54
N GLU A 70 -5.33 -11.03 -4.43
CA GLU A 70 -5.58 -11.93 -3.29
C GLU A 70 -5.18 -11.30 -1.95
N VAL A 71 -4.11 -10.50 -1.92
CA VAL A 71 -3.56 -9.92 -0.68
C VAL A 71 -3.92 -8.45 -0.51
N THR A 72 -4.37 -7.77 -1.57
CA THR A 72 -4.70 -6.33 -1.57
C THR A 72 -5.56 -5.89 -0.38
N PRO A 73 -6.69 -6.55 -0.03
CA PRO A 73 -7.53 -6.08 1.07
C PRO A 73 -6.81 -6.03 2.43
N ALA A 74 -5.98 -7.03 2.71
CA ALA A 74 -5.22 -7.11 3.94
C ALA A 74 -4.06 -6.10 3.95
N VAL A 75 -3.38 -5.94 2.81
CA VAL A 75 -2.27 -4.99 2.65
C VAL A 75 -2.75 -3.55 2.75
N VAL A 76 -3.87 -3.20 2.12
CA VAL A 76 -4.50 -1.86 2.22
C VAL A 76 -4.73 -1.50 3.69
N LYS A 77 -5.34 -2.39 4.47
CA LYS A 77 -5.60 -2.15 5.89
C LYS A 77 -4.31 -1.93 6.69
N THR A 78 -3.27 -2.72 6.41
CA THR A 78 -1.96 -2.54 7.06
C THR A 78 -1.36 -1.17 6.75
N ILE A 79 -1.36 -0.77 5.48
CA ILE A 79 -0.76 0.49 5.03
C ILE A 79 -1.54 1.69 5.57
N GLU A 80 -2.87 1.66 5.56
CA GLU A 80 -3.69 2.74 6.11
C GLU A 80 -3.43 2.96 7.60
N ASN A 81 -3.22 1.88 8.36
CA ASN A 81 -2.90 1.98 9.78
C ASN A 81 -1.49 2.52 10.05
N ALA A 82 -0.51 2.13 9.23
CA ALA A 82 0.88 2.50 9.43
C ALA A 82 1.24 3.89 8.89
N TYR A 83 0.58 4.32 7.81
CA TYR A 83 0.85 5.59 7.13
C TYR A 83 -0.39 6.49 7.12
N PRO A 84 -0.79 7.03 8.29
CA PRO A 84 -1.91 7.97 8.34
C PRO A 84 -1.64 9.16 7.41
N GLY A 85 -2.59 9.43 6.52
CA GLY A 85 -2.48 10.49 5.51
C GLY A 85 -2.06 10.02 4.11
N LEU A 86 -1.70 8.74 3.92
CA LEU A 86 -1.62 8.17 2.57
C LEU A 86 -3.03 7.87 2.06
N VAL A 87 -3.44 8.54 0.99
CA VAL A 87 -4.75 8.31 0.36
C VAL A 87 -4.63 7.18 -0.66
N ILE A 88 -5.38 6.11 -0.46
CA ILE A 88 -5.48 4.99 -1.40
C ILE A 88 -6.74 5.16 -2.25
N VAL A 89 -6.55 5.39 -3.55
CA VAL A 89 -7.65 5.59 -4.51
C VAL A 89 -8.12 4.24 -5.05
N GLY A 90 -9.39 4.12 -5.44
CA GLY A 90 -9.92 2.92 -6.10
C GLY A 90 -10.27 1.77 -5.17
N LYS A 91 -10.21 1.97 -3.84
CA LYS A 91 -10.76 1.00 -2.89
C LYS A 91 -12.29 0.99 -3.01
N GLU A 92 -12.89 -0.19 -3.15
CA GLU A 92 -14.33 -0.31 -2.87
C GLU A 92 -14.56 0.00 -1.39
N PRO A 93 -15.61 0.75 -1.01
CA PRO A 93 -15.92 0.97 0.39
C PRO A 93 -16.16 -0.39 1.03
N GLN A 94 -15.27 -0.78 1.95
CA GLN A 94 -15.54 -1.93 2.80
C GLN A 94 -16.74 -1.56 3.66
N ILE A 95 -17.92 -2.03 3.25
CA ILE A 95 -19.10 -2.01 4.09
C ILE A 95 -18.71 -2.82 5.31
N GLU A 96 -18.45 -2.14 6.43
CA GLU A 96 -18.40 -2.78 7.73
C GLU A 96 -19.72 -3.54 7.86
N LYS A 97 -19.68 -4.86 7.71
CA LYS A 97 -20.80 -5.71 8.12
C LYS A 97 -20.89 -5.52 9.62
N SER A 98 -21.71 -4.57 10.06
CA SER A 98 -22.17 -4.46 11.42
C SER A 98 -22.74 -5.84 11.78
N VAL A 99 -22.01 -6.57 12.62
CA VAL A 99 -22.49 -7.82 13.17
C VAL A 99 -23.63 -7.43 14.10
N ASP A 100 -24.85 -7.50 13.60
CA ASP A 100 -26.06 -7.36 14.39
C ASP A 100 -26.20 -8.63 15.25
N THR A 101 -25.45 -8.69 16.36
CA THR A 101 -25.73 -9.62 17.45
C THR A 101 -26.88 -9.08 18.29
N SER A 102 -28.07 -8.99 17.69
CA SER A 102 -29.31 -8.99 18.46
C SER A 102 -29.70 -10.44 18.74
N TYR A 103 -29.13 -10.98 19.82
CA TYR A 103 -29.56 -12.25 20.40
C TYR A 103 -30.99 -12.11 20.93
N LYS A 104 -31.83 -13.05 20.51
CA LYS A 104 -33.16 -13.37 21.05
C LYS A 104 -33.28 -13.13 22.56
N ARG A 105 -34.36 -12.47 22.98
CA ARG A 105 -35.30 -12.98 23.98
C ARG A 105 -36.72 -12.57 23.61
#